data_AF-A0A1V5QK95-F1
#
_entry.id   AF-A0A1V5QK95-F1
#
_cell.length_a   1.000
_cell.length_b   1.000
_cell.length_c   1.000
_cell.angle_alpha   90.00
_cell.angle_beta   90.00
_cell.angle_gamma   90.00
#
_symmetry.space_group_name_H-M   'P 1'
#
loop_
_entity.id
_entity.type
_entity.pdbx_description
1 polymer ?
#
loop_
_entity_poly.entity_id
_entity_poly.type
_entity_poly.pdbx_seq_one_letter_code
_entity_poly.pdbx_strand_id
1 'polypeptide(L)' 'MKNAEELRDELAQTFAQLKAGAIKPSEAAELANLAGKMIASAKVQVEYFALRKESPRIKFLEAAE' A
#
# COMPACT_ATOMS: atom_id res chain seq x y z
N MET A 1 8.91 3.63 3.64
CA MET A 1 7.49 3.29 3.81
C MET A 1 6.96 3.47 5.23
N LYS A 2 6.19 4.53 5.46
CA LYS A 2 5.47 4.81 6.72
C LYS A 2 3.95 4.85 6.57
N ASN A 3 3.44 5.15 5.38
CA ASN A 3 2.01 5.28 5.09
C ASN A 3 1.66 4.82 3.66
N ALA A 4 0.37 4.92 3.32
CA ALA A 4 -0.18 4.49 2.04
C ALA A 4 0.27 5.35 0.85
N GLU A 5 0.72 6.58 1.08
CA GLU A 5 1.27 7.46 0.03
C GLU A 5 2.68 7.03 -0.34
N GLU A 6 3.56 6.84 0.65
CA GLU A 6 4.90 6.30 0.40
C GLU A 6 4.84 4.92 -0.29
N LEU A 7 3.87 4.07 0.08
CA LEU A 7 3.66 2.78 -0.61
C LEU A 7 3.25 2.96 -2.08
N ARG A 8 2.41 3.96 -2.39
CA ARG A 8 2.02 4.27 -3.77
C ARG A 8 3.20 4.82 -4.57
N ASP A 9 4.04 5.64 -3.96
CA ASP A 9 5.24 6.16 -4.61
C ASP A 9 6.22 5.03 -4.94
N GLU A 10 6.43 4.09 -4.01
CA GLU A 10 7.26 2.90 -4.25
C GLU A 10 6.68 2.01 -5.37
N LEU A 11 5.35 1.84 -5.44
CA LEU A 11 4.70 1.14 -6.55
C LEU A 11 4.82 1.88 -7.89
N ALA A 12 4.72 3.20 -7.89
CA ALA A 12 4.89 4.01 -9.09
C ALA A 12 6.33 3.90 -9.63
N GLN A 13 7.33 3.90 -8.74
CA GLN A 13 8.72 3.64 -9.10
C GLN A 13 8.91 2.22 -9.66
N THR A 14 8.30 1.22 -9.02
CA THR A 14 8.32 -0.18 -9.49
C THR A 14 7.76 -0.30 -10.92
N PHE A 15 6.64 0.38 -11.20
CA PHE A 15 6.06 0.43 -12.54
C PHE A 15 7.01 1.07 -13.57
N ALA A 16 7.66 2.18 -13.21
CA ALA A 16 8.64 2.83 -14.08
C ALA A 16 9.85 1.91 -14.37
N GLN A 17 10.36 1.20 -13.36
CA GLN A 17 11.45 0.23 -13.52
C GLN A 17 11.06 -0.94 -14.41
N LEU A 18 9.84 -1.48 -14.23
CA LEU A 18 9.32 -2.54 -15.08
C LEU A 18 9.21 -2.08 -16.54
N LYS A 19 8.68 -0.88 -16.76
CA LYS A 19 8.56 -0.28 -18.11
C LYS A 19 9.92 -0.06 -18.77
N ALA A 20 10.94 0.30 -17.98
CA ALA A 20 12.31 0.47 -18.44
C ALA A 20 13.06 -0.85 -18.67
N GLY A 21 12.46 -2.00 -18.30
CA GLY A 21 13.12 -3.30 -18.37
C GLY A 21 14.21 -3.51 -17.30
N ALA A 22 14.24 -2.68 -16.27
CA ALA A 22 15.23 -2.74 -15.19
C ALA A 22 14.97 -3.88 -14.19
N ILE A 23 13.72 -4.35 -14.10
CA ILE A 23 13.30 -5.48 -13.26
C ILE A 23 12.45 -6.46 -14.08
N LYS A 24 12.37 -7.71 -13.61
CA LYS A 24 11.54 -8.74 -14.25
C LYS A 24 10.06 -8.55 -13.90
N PRO A 25 9.14 -8.95 -14.80
CA PRO A 25 7.70 -8.97 -14.48
C PRO A 25 7.35 -9.74 -13.20
N SER A 26 8.07 -10.82 -12.90
CA SER A 26 7.87 -11.60 -11.66
C SER A 26 8.22 -10.82 -10.40
N GLU A 27 9.29 -10.02 -10.42
CA GLU A 27 9.70 -9.20 -9.27
C GLU A 27 8.68 -8.08 -9.02
N ALA A 28 8.22 -7.41 -10.09
CA ALA A 28 7.16 -6.41 -10.01
C ALA A 28 5.84 -7.01 -9.48
N ALA A 29 5.50 -8.24 -9.88
CA ALA A 29 4.30 -8.94 -9.41
C ALA A 29 4.36 -9.24 -7.90
N GLU A 30 5.49 -9.69 -7.38
CA GLU A 30 5.68 -9.92 -5.93
C GLU A 30 5.56 -8.62 -5.13
N LEU A 31 6.16 -7.53 -5.61
CA LEU A 31 6.05 -6.21 -4.98
C LEU A 31 4.59 -5.71 -4.96
N ALA A 32 3.87 -5.85 -6.08
CA ALA A 32 2.46 -5.49 -6.16
C ALA A 32 1.59 -6.35 -5.22
N ASN A 33 1.91 -7.64 -5.08
CA ASN A 33 1.21 -8.55 -4.17
C ASN A 33 1.37 -8.12 -2.70
N LEU A 34 2.61 -7.82 -2.29
CA LEU A 34 2.91 -7.37 -0.94
C LEU A 34 2.20 -6.05 -0.63
N ALA A 35 2.24 -5.09 -1.55
CA ALA A 35 1.52 -3.82 -1.41
C ALA A 35 0.00 -4.03 -1.27
N GLY A 36 -0.58 -4.91 -2.09
CA GLY A 36 -2.00 -5.27 -2.02
C GLY A 36 -2.39 -5.85 -0.66
N LYS A 37 -1.55 -6.72 -0.07
CA LYS A 37 -1.77 -7.28 1.27
C LYS A 37 -1.71 -6.21 2.37
N MET A 38 -0.80 -5.24 2.26
CA MET A 38 -0.71 -4.12 3.22
C MET A 38 -1.97 -3.26 3.19
N ILE A 39 -2.45 -2.89 1.99
CA ILE A 39 -3.69 -2.12 1.82
C ILE A 39 -4.90 -2.93 2.32
N ALA A 40 -4.97 -4.22 2.00
CA ALA A 40 -6.05 -5.09 2.46
C ALA A 40 -6.10 -5.18 4.00
N SER A 41 -4.96 -5.30 4.67
CA SER A 41 -4.87 -5.29 6.13
C SER A 41 -5.42 -3.99 6.73
N ALA A 42 -5.03 -2.83 6.18
CA ALA A 42 -5.55 -1.53 6.62
C ALA A 42 -7.06 -1.38 6.36
N LYS A 43 -7.56 -1.92 5.24
CA LYS A 43 -9.00 -1.94 4.94
C LYS A 43 -9.78 -2.76 5.97
N VAL A 44 -9.31 -3.96 6.31
CA VAL A 44 -9.92 -4.80 7.36
C VAL A 44 -9.92 -4.07 8.70
N GLN A 45 -8.85 -3.34 9.01
CA GLN A 45 -8.78 -2.53 10.22
C GLN A 45 -9.85 -1.41 10.25
N VAL A 46 -10.08 -0.71 9.14
CA VAL A 46 -11.16 0.27 9.00
C VAL A 46 -12.53 -0.37 9.22
N GLU A 47 -12.79 -1.50 8.56
CA GLU A 47 -14.05 -2.24 8.66
C GLU A 47 -14.32 -2.71 10.11
N TYR A 48 -13.28 -3.22 10.78
CA TYR A 48 -13.37 -3.64 12.18
C TYR A 48 -13.78 -2.49 13.11
N PHE A 49 -13.18 -1.30 12.95
CA PHE A 49 -13.53 -0.13 13.76
C PHE A 49 -14.93 0.40 13.43
N ALA A 50 -15.33 0.36 12.17
CA ALA A 50 -16.69 0.72 11.77
C ALA A 50 -17.74 -0.17 12.45
N LEU A 51 -17.50 -1.49 12.53
CA LEU A 51 -18.38 -2.43 13.25
C LEU A 51 -18.49 -2.10 14.76
N ARG A 52 -17.42 -1.55 15.34
CA ARG A 52 -17.38 -1.12 16.75
C ARG A 52 -17.92 0.29 16.98
N LYS A 53 -18.32 1.00 15.92
CA LYS A 53 -18.71 2.43 15.97
C LYS A 53 -17.57 3.32 16.49
N GLU A 54 -16.33 2.94 16.19
CA GLU A 54 -15.13 3.70 16.53
C GLU A 54 -14.56 4.33 15.26
N SER A 55 -13.90 5.49 15.39
CA SER A 55 -13.20 6.14 14.28
C SER A 55 -11.78 6.54 14.69
N PRO A 56 -10.92 5.56 15.03
CA PRO A 56 -9.57 5.85 15.45
C PRO A 56 -8.72 6.32 14.28
N ARG A 57 -7.67 7.06 14.62
CA ARG A 57 -6.65 7.51 13.67
C ARG A 57 -5.77 6.32 13.26
N ILE A 58 -5.81 5.95 11.99
CA ILE A 58 -4.98 4.88 11.42
C ILE A 58 -3.77 5.51 10.74
N LYS A 59 -2.62 5.49 11.41
CA LYS A 59 -1.38 6.15 10.96
C LYS A 59 -0.98 5.80 9.53
N PHE A 60 -1.19 4.55 9.12
CA PHE A 60 -0.87 4.11 7.77
C PHE A 60 -1.73 4.79 6.69
N LEU A 61 -2.95 5.22 7.00
CA LEU A 61 -3.88 5.83 6.04
C LEU A 61 -3.81 7.36 6.04
N GLU A 62 -2.90 7.96 6.79
CA GLU A 62 -2.72 9.41 6.80
C GLU A 62 -1.95 9.90 5.60
N ALA A 63 -2.40 11.04 5.06
CA ALA A 63 -1.61 11.81 4.11
C ALA A 63 -0.35 12.36 4.81
N ALA A 64 0.76 12.41 4.08
CA ALA A 64 1.93 13.16 4.52
C ALA A 64 1.56 14.66 4.53
N GLU A 65 1.86 15.35 5.64
CA GLU A 65 1.81 16.82 5.73
C GLU A 65 2.92 17.48 4.90
#